data_AF-A0A7S1A946-F1
#
_entry.id   AF-A0A7S1A946-F1
#
_cell.length_a   1.000
_cell.length_b   1.000
_cell.length_c   1.000
_cell.angle_alpha   90.00
_cell.angle_beta   90.00
_cell.angle_gamma   90.00
#
_symmetry.space_group_name_H-M   'P 1'
#
loop_
_entity.id
_entity.type
_entity.pdbx_description
1 polymer ?
#
loop_
_entity_poly.entity_id
_entity_poly.type
_entity_poly.pdbx_seq_one_letter_code
_entity_poly.pdbx_strand_id
1 'polypeptide(L)'
;MAAFKDDDAMAWCKDDGEEKKKWDDEQMVKGEVVTRRHRTLTKEESQKVKDEFVSVEWDEVFPKKPKERLRWLDKALRAAKDGRVKVRPVFDIIAHRKFLDGLKGSTASDILNLIRGNLELFTARQQKQLTSDNFELYRKYAPINVLDSDEDEASAPPLPPPPKVIIEPKGPKKRRVDGENRNDVDSGDSDEDMESKRARLLAKGVERRIDPTDGQAYTLEEFIKEYGGNEQSIPTEWERAQHTAFIFKT
;
A
#
# COMPACT_ATOMS: atom_id res chain seq x y z
N MET A 1 5.28 -51.29 -31.60
CA MET A 1 4.05 -51.02 -32.36
C MET A 1 2.91 -51.78 -31.70
N ALA A 2 2.19 -51.13 -30.79
CA ALA A 2 0.97 -51.70 -30.20
C ALA A 2 -0.15 -50.70 -30.47
N ALA A 3 -1.13 -51.12 -31.26
CA ALA A 3 -2.29 -50.36 -31.66
C ALA A 3 -3.35 -50.50 -30.55
N PHE A 4 -3.71 -49.39 -29.91
CA PHE A 4 -4.91 -49.30 -29.10
C PHE A 4 -6.00 -48.66 -29.96
N LYS A 5 -6.93 -49.52 -30.39
CA LYS A 5 -8.24 -49.16 -30.93
C LYS A 5 -9.24 -49.11 -29.76
N ASP A 6 -10.45 -48.69 -30.09
CA ASP A 6 -11.69 -48.70 -29.31
C ASP A 6 -12.01 -47.29 -28.77
N ASP A 7 -12.72 -46.46 -29.55
CA ASP A 7 -14.14 -46.58 -29.94
C ASP A 7 -15.05 -46.72 -28.70
N ASP A 8 -15.25 -45.61 -28.00
CA ASP A 8 -16.43 -45.47 -27.13
C ASP A 8 -17.04 -44.09 -27.34
N ALA A 9 -17.65 -43.95 -28.51
CA ALA A 9 -18.57 -42.88 -28.86
C ALA A 9 -19.85 -43.06 -28.05
N MET A 10 -19.82 -42.60 -26.79
CA MET A 10 -21.01 -42.44 -25.96
C MET A 10 -21.91 -41.36 -26.55
N ALA A 11 -22.78 -41.82 -27.45
CA ALA A 11 -24.03 -41.19 -27.82
C ALA A 11 -24.87 -40.93 -26.57
N TRP A 12 -24.80 -39.71 -26.04
CA TRP A 12 -25.75 -39.23 -25.05
C TRP A 12 -26.69 -38.20 -25.66
N CYS A 13 -27.94 -38.65 -25.71
CA CYS A 13 -29.16 -37.84 -25.70
C CYS A 13 -29.51 -37.12 -27.00
N LYS A 14 -30.07 -37.95 -27.90
CA LYS A 14 -31.22 -37.58 -28.73
C LYS A 14 -32.29 -36.91 -27.86
N ASP A 15 -32.60 -35.67 -28.19
CA ASP A 15 -33.92 -35.24 -28.66
C ASP A 15 -35.11 -36.00 -28.05
N ASP A 16 -35.58 -35.49 -26.90
CA ASP A 16 -36.89 -35.83 -26.34
C ASP A 16 -37.70 -34.55 -26.16
N GLY A 17 -38.71 -34.42 -27.03
CA GLY A 17 -40.03 -33.98 -26.60
C GLY A 17 -40.25 -32.47 -26.53
N GLU A 18 -40.78 -31.96 -27.65
CA GLU A 18 -41.73 -30.85 -27.64
C GLU A 18 -42.92 -31.13 -26.70
N GLU A 19 -42.75 -30.91 -25.40
CA GLU A 19 -43.86 -30.54 -24.52
C GLU A 19 -43.86 -29.03 -24.38
N LYS A 20 -44.47 -28.38 -25.36
CA LYS A 20 -44.97 -27.00 -25.26
C LYS A 20 -45.99 -26.94 -24.13
N LYS A 21 -45.48 -26.83 -22.90
CA LYS A 21 -46.21 -26.51 -21.69
C LYS A 21 -46.92 -25.17 -21.90
N LYS A 22 -48.18 -25.29 -22.29
CA LYS A 22 -49.24 -24.29 -22.20
C LYS A 22 -49.51 -24.01 -20.72
N TRP A 23 -48.57 -23.34 -20.05
CA TRP A 23 -48.74 -22.86 -18.68
C TRP A 23 -49.21 -21.41 -18.78
N ASP A 24 -50.52 -21.28 -18.75
CA ASP A 24 -51.21 -20.28 -17.93
C ASP A 24 -50.77 -18.83 -18.10
N ASP A 25 -51.30 -18.23 -19.17
CA ASP A 25 -51.58 -16.79 -19.29
C ASP A 25 -52.53 -16.26 -18.17
N GLU A 26 -53.03 -17.11 -17.26
CA GLU A 26 -53.96 -16.74 -16.18
C GLU A 26 -53.30 -16.31 -14.86
N GLN A 27 -51.96 -16.38 -14.74
CA GLN A 27 -51.21 -15.73 -13.66
C GLN A 27 -50.45 -14.47 -14.10
N MET A 28 -50.97 -13.75 -15.11
CA MET A 28 -50.47 -12.42 -15.46
C MET A 28 -50.94 -11.41 -14.38
N VAL A 29 -50.27 -11.43 -13.22
CA VAL A 29 -50.39 -10.36 -12.21
C VAL A 29 -50.08 -9.06 -12.94
N LYS A 30 -51.02 -8.10 -12.95
CA LYS A 30 -50.79 -6.74 -13.48
C LYS A 30 -49.54 -6.21 -12.81
N GLY A 31 -48.41 -6.30 -13.52
CA GLY A 31 -47.13 -5.84 -13.03
C GLY A 31 -47.25 -4.34 -12.84
N GLU A 32 -47.39 -3.91 -11.59
CA GLU A 32 -47.17 -2.52 -11.25
C GLU A 32 -45.75 -2.21 -11.73
N VAL A 33 -45.64 -1.32 -12.71
CA VAL A 33 -44.35 -0.88 -13.24
C VAL A 33 -43.70 -0.06 -12.13
N VAL A 34 -43.10 -0.75 -11.17
CA VAL A 34 -42.23 -0.15 -10.19
C VAL A 34 -41.01 0.27 -11.00
N THR A 35 -41.02 1.53 -11.46
CA THR A 35 -39.83 2.18 -11.99
C THR A 35 -38.74 1.95 -10.96
N ARG A 36 -37.83 1.02 -11.26
CA ARG A 36 -36.66 0.76 -10.45
C ARG A 36 -35.86 2.05 -10.52
N ARG A 37 -36.09 2.95 -9.56
CA ARG A 37 -35.23 4.11 -9.37
C ARG A 37 -33.85 3.54 -9.18
N HIS A 38 -33.03 3.67 -10.21
CA HIS A 38 -31.65 3.22 -10.17
C HIS A 38 -31.02 3.98 -9.00
N ARG A 39 -30.77 3.29 -7.88
CA ARG A 39 -30.14 3.91 -6.72
C ARG A 39 -28.82 4.45 -7.21
N THR A 40 -28.70 5.77 -7.28
CA THR A 40 -27.42 6.42 -7.54
C THR A 40 -26.56 6.09 -6.33
N LEU A 41 -25.66 5.12 -6.49
CA LEU A 41 -24.63 4.84 -5.50
C LEU A 41 -23.89 6.15 -5.27
N THR A 42 -23.72 6.51 -4.00
CA THR A 42 -22.96 7.71 -3.67
C THR A 42 -21.52 7.53 -4.17
N LYS A 43 -20.81 8.64 -4.41
CA LYS A 43 -19.41 8.62 -4.85
C LYS A 43 -18.54 7.79 -3.91
N GLU A 44 -18.84 7.84 -2.61
CA GLU A 44 -18.16 7.07 -1.56
C GLU A 44 -18.43 5.56 -1.66
N GLU A 45 -19.68 5.15 -1.84
CA GLU A 45 -20.03 3.73 -2.05
C GLU A 45 -19.34 3.19 -3.31
N SER A 46 -19.30 3.98 -4.38
CA SER A 46 -18.63 3.59 -5.63
C SER A 46 -17.11 3.46 -5.46
N GLN A 47 -16.50 4.35 -4.67
CA GLN A 47 -15.07 4.28 -4.35
C GLN A 47 -14.78 3.03 -3.52
N LYS A 48 -15.62 2.72 -2.53
CA LYS A 48 -15.49 1.53 -1.69
C LYS A 48 -15.61 0.25 -2.50
N VAL A 49 -16.58 0.15 -3.41
CA VAL A 49 -16.71 -1.02 -4.32
C VAL A 49 -15.46 -1.17 -5.20
N LYS A 50 -14.88 -0.07 -5.68
CA LYS A 50 -13.61 -0.10 -6.43
C LYS A 50 -12.41 -0.49 -5.58
N ASP A 51 -12.38 -0.06 -4.32
CA ASP A 51 -11.34 -0.46 -3.37
C ASP A 51 -11.47 -1.93 -2.96
N GLU A 52 -12.69 -2.46 -2.98
CA GLU A 52 -12.98 -3.87 -2.72
C GLU A 52 -12.68 -4.78 -3.93
N PHE A 53 -12.78 -4.26 -5.16
CA PHE A 53 -12.51 -5.03 -6.37
C PHE A 53 -11.04 -4.91 -6.80
N VAL A 54 -10.22 -5.88 -6.37
CA VAL A 54 -8.84 -5.99 -6.83
C VAL A 54 -8.80 -6.80 -8.11
N SER A 55 -8.43 -6.15 -9.22
CA SER A 55 -8.19 -6.84 -10.48
C SER A 55 -6.99 -7.78 -10.37
N VAL A 56 -7.15 -8.99 -10.91
CA VAL A 56 -6.15 -10.06 -10.88
C VAL A 56 -5.73 -10.47 -12.30
N GLU A 57 -6.01 -9.61 -13.27
CA GLU A 57 -5.60 -9.79 -14.67
C GLU A 57 -4.20 -9.23 -14.89
N TRP A 58 -3.36 -9.98 -15.60
CA TRP A 58 -1.95 -9.64 -15.80
C TRP A 58 -1.77 -8.33 -16.58
N ASP A 59 -2.66 -8.08 -17.55
CA ASP A 59 -2.63 -6.91 -18.42
C ASP A 59 -2.93 -5.61 -17.66
N GLU A 60 -3.62 -5.69 -16.53
CA GLU A 60 -3.88 -4.51 -15.71
C GLU A 60 -2.78 -4.23 -14.69
N VAL A 61 -2.06 -5.26 -14.23
CA VAL A 61 -1.07 -5.14 -13.15
C VAL A 61 0.32 -4.80 -13.68
N PHE A 62 0.75 -5.42 -14.79
CA PHE A 62 2.13 -5.24 -15.28
C PHE A 62 2.43 -3.83 -15.81
N PRO A 63 1.53 -3.13 -16.51
CA PRO A 63 1.79 -1.76 -16.96
C PRO A 63 1.89 -0.74 -15.82
N LYS A 64 1.46 -1.08 -14.60
CA LYS A 64 1.48 -0.17 -13.45
C LYS A 64 2.91 0.18 -13.03
N LYS A 65 3.08 1.38 -12.49
CA LYS A 65 4.36 1.84 -11.93
C LYS A 65 4.76 0.96 -10.72
N PRO A 66 6.06 0.79 -10.42
CA PRO A 66 6.52 0.01 -9.26
C PRO A 66 5.79 0.32 -7.94
N LYS A 67 5.59 1.61 -7.62
CA LYS A 67 4.86 2.04 -6.42
C LYS A 67 3.38 1.65 -6.44
N GLU A 68 2.75 1.67 -7.61
CA GLU A 68 1.36 1.25 -7.78
C GLU A 68 1.22 -0.26 -7.70
N ARG A 69 2.22 -1.03 -8.16
CA ARG A 69 2.28 -2.48 -7.97
C ARG A 69 2.38 -2.86 -6.50
N LEU A 70 3.16 -2.13 -5.71
CA LEU A 70 3.21 -2.30 -4.24
C LEU A 70 1.83 -2.04 -3.60
N ARG A 71 1.14 -0.95 -3.97
CA ARG A 71 -0.22 -0.66 -3.48
C ARG A 71 -1.23 -1.72 -3.90
N TRP A 72 -1.12 -2.19 -5.14
CA TRP A 72 -1.95 -3.29 -5.65
C TRP A 72 -1.71 -4.56 -4.84
N LEU A 73 -0.45 -4.90 -4.53
CA LEU A 73 -0.10 -6.09 -3.77
C LEU A 73 -0.66 -6.06 -2.35
N ASP A 74 -0.57 -4.93 -1.64
CA ASP A 74 -1.18 -4.76 -0.31
C ASP A 74 -2.70 -5.00 -0.35
N LYS A 75 -3.39 -4.39 -1.33
CA LYS A 75 -4.83 -4.59 -1.53
C LYS A 75 -5.15 -6.05 -1.88
N ALA A 76 -4.39 -6.67 -2.78
CA ALA A 76 -4.58 -8.05 -3.22
C ALA A 76 -4.43 -9.05 -2.06
N LEU A 77 -3.42 -8.85 -1.20
CA LEU A 77 -3.18 -9.73 -0.06
C LEU A 77 -4.24 -9.55 1.04
N ARG A 78 -4.70 -8.32 1.29
CA ARG A 78 -5.85 -8.08 2.18
C ARG A 78 -7.12 -8.74 1.65
N ALA A 79 -7.42 -8.56 0.37
CA ALA A 79 -8.59 -9.19 -0.27
C ALA A 79 -8.48 -10.74 -0.28
N ALA A 80 -7.27 -11.28 -0.40
CA ALA A 80 -7.03 -12.72 -0.30
C ALA A 80 -7.19 -13.24 1.13
N LYS A 81 -6.73 -12.48 2.13
CA LYS A 81 -6.94 -12.79 3.56
C LYS A 81 -8.42 -12.82 3.94
N ASP A 82 -9.21 -11.92 3.35
CA ASP A 82 -10.67 -11.88 3.50
C ASP A 82 -11.39 -12.96 2.67
N GLY A 83 -10.67 -13.76 1.88
CA GLY A 83 -11.24 -14.81 1.02
C GLY A 83 -12.00 -14.28 -0.20
N ARG A 84 -11.91 -12.99 -0.52
CA ARG A 84 -12.58 -12.37 -1.67
C ARG A 84 -11.87 -12.66 -2.99
N VAL A 85 -10.54 -12.81 -2.93
CA VAL A 85 -9.70 -13.09 -4.09
C VAL A 85 -8.99 -14.44 -3.90
N LYS A 86 -8.91 -15.23 -4.96
CA LYS A 86 -8.16 -16.49 -4.94
C LYS A 86 -6.66 -16.21 -4.83
N VAL A 87 -5.98 -16.89 -3.92
CA VAL A 87 -4.53 -16.73 -3.69
C VAL A 87 -3.71 -17.16 -4.91
N ARG A 88 -4.19 -18.14 -5.69
CA ARG A 88 -3.44 -18.72 -6.82
C ARG A 88 -3.07 -17.69 -7.91
N PRO A 89 -4.02 -16.94 -8.49
CA PRO A 89 -3.69 -15.86 -9.43
C PRO A 89 -2.79 -14.77 -8.84
N VAL A 90 -2.96 -14.41 -7.56
CA VAL A 90 -2.10 -13.42 -6.88
C VAL A 90 -0.65 -13.92 -6.82
N PHE A 91 -0.46 -15.19 -6.48
CA PHE A 91 0.86 -15.83 -6.52
C PHE A 91 1.46 -15.84 -7.93
N ASP A 92 0.68 -16.22 -8.94
CA ASP A 92 1.16 -16.32 -10.33
C ASP A 92 1.64 -14.95 -10.85
N ILE A 93 0.97 -13.85 -10.46
CA ILE A 93 1.39 -12.48 -10.77
C ILE A 93 2.70 -12.11 -10.07
N ILE A 94 2.80 -12.35 -8.75
CA ILE A 94 3.99 -11.99 -7.96
C ILE A 94 5.23 -12.77 -8.42
N ALA A 95 5.05 -14.04 -8.78
CA ALA A 95 6.11 -14.91 -9.27
C ALA A 95 6.56 -14.56 -10.69
N HIS A 96 5.80 -13.75 -11.43
CA HIS A 96 6.07 -13.43 -12.82
C HIS A 96 7.20 -12.40 -12.96
N ARG A 97 8.12 -12.63 -13.90
CA ARG A 97 9.30 -11.76 -14.12
C ARG A 97 8.93 -10.31 -14.47
N LYS A 98 7.84 -10.10 -15.23
CA LYS A 98 7.34 -8.74 -15.57
C LYS A 98 6.86 -7.95 -14.35
N PHE A 99 6.39 -8.62 -13.30
CA PHE A 99 6.01 -7.94 -12.06
C PHE A 99 7.24 -7.35 -11.34
N LEU A 100 8.36 -8.07 -11.41
CA LEU A 100 9.64 -7.70 -10.81
C LEU A 100 10.41 -6.67 -11.64
N ASP A 101 10.04 -6.48 -12.90
CA ASP A 101 10.74 -5.56 -13.79
C ASP A 101 10.59 -4.10 -13.31
N GLY A 102 11.72 -3.39 -13.23
CA GLY A 102 11.78 -2.02 -12.72
C GLY A 102 11.67 -1.88 -11.18
N LEU A 103 11.56 -2.98 -10.41
CA LEU A 103 11.64 -2.91 -8.95
C LEU A 103 13.09 -2.69 -8.50
N LYS A 104 13.35 -1.60 -7.78
CA LYS A 104 14.67 -1.27 -7.22
C LYS A 104 14.53 -0.57 -5.86
N GLY A 105 15.58 -0.66 -5.04
CA GLY A 105 15.69 0.08 -3.78
C GLY A 105 14.63 -0.28 -2.75
N SER A 106 14.15 0.71 -1.99
CA SER A 106 13.21 0.54 -0.90
C SER A 106 11.90 -0.14 -1.31
N THR A 107 11.36 0.19 -2.49
CA THR A 107 10.10 -0.41 -2.96
C THR A 107 10.20 -1.92 -3.13
N ALA A 108 11.35 -2.44 -3.57
CA ALA A 108 11.56 -3.88 -3.70
C ALA A 108 11.64 -4.55 -2.32
N SER A 109 12.32 -3.92 -1.35
CA SER A 109 12.38 -4.37 0.04
C SER A 109 11.00 -4.33 0.71
N ASP A 110 10.19 -3.30 0.47
CA ASP A 110 8.82 -3.18 0.98
C ASP A 110 7.94 -4.31 0.44
N ILE A 111 8.00 -4.58 -0.86
CA ILE A 111 7.29 -5.71 -1.48
C ILE A 111 7.72 -7.04 -0.85
N LEU A 112 9.02 -7.25 -0.63
CA LEU A 112 9.53 -8.47 -0.02
C LEU A 112 9.05 -8.64 1.43
N ASN A 113 9.09 -7.57 2.23
CA ASN A 113 8.60 -7.56 3.61
C ASN A 113 7.10 -7.84 3.66
N LEU A 114 6.33 -7.29 2.71
CA LEU A 114 4.89 -7.50 2.64
C LEU A 114 4.55 -8.94 2.26
N ILE A 115 5.30 -9.56 1.34
CA ILE A 115 5.18 -11.00 1.04
C ILE A 115 5.52 -11.84 2.27
N ARG A 116 6.64 -11.55 2.96
CA ARG A 116 7.07 -12.28 4.16
C ARG A 116 6.04 -12.24 5.28
N GLY A 117 5.43 -11.07 5.53
CA GLY A 117 4.38 -10.90 6.53
C GLY A 117 3.07 -11.63 6.22
N ASN A 118 2.87 -12.10 4.99
CA ASN A 118 1.65 -12.78 4.54
C ASN A 118 1.93 -14.17 3.94
N LEU A 119 3.05 -14.82 4.30
CA LEU A 119 3.42 -16.14 3.77
C LEU A 119 2.37 -17.23 4.07
N GLU A 120 1.68 -17.10 5.21
CA GLU A 120 0.65 -18.04 5.66
C GLU A 120 -0.54 -18.16 4.70
N LEU A 121 -0.81 -17.13 3.89
CA LEU A 121 -1.88 -17.18 2.89
C LEU A 121 -1.57 -18.15 1.74
N PHE A 122 -0.29 -18.43 1.51
CA PHE A 122 0.18 -19.26 0.40
C PHE A 122 0.34 -20.72 0.80
N THR A 123 0.23 -21.63 -0.16
CA THR A 123 0.53 -23.05 0.06
C THR A 123 2.02 -23.25 0.39
N ALA A 124 2.38 -24.32 1.11
CA ALA A 124 3.78 -24.61 1.46
C ALA A 124 4.73 -24.67 0.25
N ARG A 125 4.24 -25.12 -0.91
CA ARG A 125 5.02 -25.13 -2.16
C ARG A 125 5.28 -23.72 -2.68
N GLN A 126 4.28 -22.85 -2.62
CA GLN A 126 4.39 -21.44 -3.00
C GLN A 126 5.27 -20.66 -2.02
N GLN A 127 5.13 -20.91 -0.71
CA GLN A 127 6.00 -20.34 0.32
C GLN A 127 7.47 -20.67 0.02
N LYS A 128 7.80 -21.96 -0.17
CA LYS A 128 9.16 -22.38 -0.55
C LYS A 128 9.67 -21.68 -1.80
N GLN A 129 8.81 -21.47 -2.80
CA GLN A 129 9.21 -20.77 -4.03
C GLN A 129 9.49 -19.28 -3.76
N LEU A 130 8.64 -18.58 -3.01
CA LEU A 130 8.81 -17.16 -2.66
C LEU A 130 10.01 -16.90 -1.72
N THR A 131 10.38 -17.88 -0.91
CA THR A 131 11.54 -17.81 0.00
C THR A 131 12.82 -18.42 -0.59
N SER A 132 12.76 -19.02 -1.78
CA SER A 132 13.94 -19.64 -2.39
C SER A 132 14.87 -18.61 -3.03
N ASP A 133 16.16 -18.95 -3.11
CA ASP A 133 17.18 -18.13 -3.80
C ASP A 133 16.94 -17.99 -5.31
N ASN A 134 16.08 -18.86 -5.87
CA ASN A 134 15.65 -18.79 -7.26
C ASN A 134 14.67 -17.63 -7.51
N PHE A 135 14.05 -17.08 -6.47
CA PHE A 135 13.17 -15.94 -6.60
C PHE A 135 14.01 -14.65 -6.74
N GLU A 136 13.92 -13.99 -7.89
CA GLU A 136 14.79 -12.84 -8.22
C GLU A 136 14.74 -11.71 -7.17
N LEU A 137 13.57 -11.48 -6.57
CA LEU A 137 13.41 -10.45 -5.54
C LEU A 137 14.21 -10.80 -4.28
N TYR A 138 14.19 -12.08 -3.88
CA TYR A 138 14.93 -12.57 -2.73
C TYR A 138 16.44 -12.48 -3.00
N ARG A 139 16.89 -12.95 -4.17
CA ARG A 139 18.31 -12.90 -4.56
C ARG A 139 18.90 -11.49 -4.58
N LYS A 140 18.11 -10.48 -4.98
CA LYS A 140 18.58 -9.09 -5.16
C LYS A 140 18.40 -8.22 -3.92
N TYR A 141 17.34 -8.45 -3.15
CA TYR A 141 16.86 -7.52 -2.11
C TYR A 141 16.58 -8.18 -0.77
N ALA A 142 16.81 -9.50 -0.61
CA ALA A 142 16.92 -10.02 0.73
C ALA A 142 17.98 -9.17 1.45
N PRO A 143 17.64 -8.61 2.63
CA PRO A 143 18.66 -8.03 3.47
C PRO A 143 19.72 -9.12 3.56
N ILE A 144 20.93 -8.80 3.11
CA ILE A 144 22.09 -9.58 3.48
C ILE A 144 22.13 -9.40 4.99
N ASN A 145 21.39 -10.26 5.71
CA ASN A 145 21.64 -10.45 7.11
C ASN A 145 23.11 -10.85 7.10
N VAL A 146 23.93 -9.96 7.65
CA VAL A 146 25.39 -10.04 7.74
C VAL A 146 25.77 -11.18 8.72
N LEU A 147 25.10 -12.33 8.59
CA LEU A 147 25.03 -13.42 9.55
C LEU A 147 25.35 -14.78 8.92
N ASP A 148 25.43 -14.89 7.58
CA ASP A 148 25.98 -16.07 6.89
C ASP A 148 27.39 -15.83 6.31
N SER A 149 28.10 -14.82 6.83
CA SER A 149 29.55 -14.66 6.59
C SER A 149 30.43 -15.33 7.64
N ASP A 150 29.91 -16.35 8.35
CA ASP A 150 30.66 -17.14 9.34
C ASP A 150 31.12 -18.53 8.82
N GLU A 151 30.84 -18.90 7.58
CA GLU A 151 31.27 -20.21 7.02
C GLU A 151 32.60 -20.16 6.21
N ASP A 152 33.38 -19.08 6.36
CA ASP A 152 34.76 -19.00 5.85
C ASP A 152 35.78 -18.60 6.94
N GLU A 153 35.41 -18.71 8.23
CA GLU A 153 36.31 -18.42 9.36
C GLU A 153 37.24 -19.60 9.72
N ALA A 154 37.12 -20.76 9.07
CA ALA A 154 37.98 -21.92 9.31
C ALA A 154 39.38 -21.82 8.64
N SER A 155 39.64 -20.78 7.85
CA SER A 155 40.96 -20.52 7.25
C SER A 155 41.58 -19.18 7.68
N ALA A 156 41.07 -18.57 8.76
CA ALA A 156 41.78 -17.49 9.42
C ALA A 156 42.90 -18.11 10.30
N PRO A 157 44.19 -17.84 10.03
CA PRO A 157 45.26 -18.27 10.93
C PRO A 157 44.98 -17.76 12.35
N PRO A 158 45.30 -18.54 13.40
CA PRO A 158 44.97 -18.20 14.77
C PRO A 158 45.46 -16.79 15.07
N LEU A 159 44.53 -15.90 15.44
CA LEU A 159 44.84 -14.52 15.75
C LEU A 159 45.94 -14.48 16.82
N PRO A 160 46.98 -13.64 16.64
CA PRO A 160 48.00 -13.48 17.66
C PRO A 160 47.33 -13.04 18.97
N PRO A 161 47.83 -13.51 20.13
CA PRO A 161 47.24 -13.18 21.41
C PRO A 161 47.13 -11.66 21.57
N PRO A 162 45.98 -11.14 22.04
CA PRO A 162 45.76 -9.71 22.12
C PRO A 162 46.85 -9.06 23.00
N PRO A 163 47.47 -7.96 22.55
CA PRO A 163 48.45 -7.26 23.34
C PRO A 163 47.81 -6.78 24.65
N LYS A 164 48.51 -6.99 25.78
CA LYS A 164 48.05 -6.56 27.10
C LYS A 164 47.87 -5.03 27.07
N VAL A 165 46.62 -4.59 26.97
CA VAL A 165 46.24 -3.18 27.05
C VAL A 165 46.44 -2.73 28.49
N ILE A 166 47.52 -1.98 28.73
CA ILE A 166 47.70 -1.21 29.96
C ILE A 166 46.69 -0.06 29.87
N ILE A 167 45.59 -0.17 30.62
CA ILE A 167 44.54 0.85 30.66
C ILE A 167 45.06 2.01 31.53
N GLU A 168 45.63 3.03 30.88
CA GLU A 168 45.86 4.30 31.54
C GLU A 168 44.52 5.05 31.71
N PRO A 169 44.16 5.49 32.93
CA PRO A 169 42.90 6.18 33.19
C PRO A 169 42.88 7.56 32.52
N LYS A 170 42.11 7.69 31.44
CA LYS A 170 41.86 8.97 30.76
C LYS A 170 40.81 9.80 31.53
N GLY A 171 41.20 11.00 31.96
CA GLY A 171 40.35 11.94 32.68
C GLY A 171 39.15 12.49 31.89
N PRO A 172 38.18 13.12 32.58
CA PRO A 172 36.88 13.50 32.02
C PRO A 172 36.99 14.65 31.01
N LYS A 173 36.58 14.39 29.75
CA LYS A 173 36.45 15.42 28.70
C LYS A 173 35.07 16.08 28.74
N LYS A 174 35.08 17.39 29.04
CA LYS A 174 33.96 18.34 28.95
C LYS A 174 33.48 18.46 27.48
N ARG A 175 32.28 17.96 27.17
CA ARG A 175 31.63 18.14 25.86
C ARG A 175 31.09 19.57 25.75
N ARG A 176 31.61 20.35 24.80
CA ARG A 176 30.94 21.54 24.27
C ARG A 176 29.97 21.10 23.18
N VAL A 177 28.75 21.59 23.26
CA VAL A 177 27.69 21.45 22.26
C VAL A 177 27.66 22.76 21.48
N ASP A 178 28.27 22.76 20.30
CA ASP A 178 28.08 23.81 19.32
C ASP A 178 27.11 23.27 18.27
N GLY A 179 25.92 23.88 18.23
CA GLY A 179 24.89 23.60 17.26
C GLY A 179 25.12 24.44 16.00
N GLU A 180 25.10 23.77 14.85
CA GLU A 180 24.87 24.43 13.57
C GLU A 180 23.76 23.68 12.84
N ASN A 181 22.58 24.29 12.89
CA ASN A 181 21.39 23.94 12.14
C ASN A 181 21.54 24.50 10.72
N ARG A 182 21.98 23.66 9.77
CA ARG A 182 21.97 24.01 8.34
C ARG A 182 20.63 23.60 7.73
N ASN A 183 19.74 24.58 7.59
CA ASN A 183 18.61 24.54 6.68
C ASN A 183 19.15 24.74 5.26
N ASP A 184 19.40 23.64 4.54
CA ASP A 184 19.56 23.63 3.10
C ASP A 184 18.16 23.70 2.47
N VAL A 185 17.86 24.88 1.90
CA VAL A 185 16.62 25.18 1.18
C VAL A 185 16.90 24.88 -0.30
N ASP A 186 16.73 23.62 -0.68
CA ASP A 186 16.82 23.19 -2.08
C ASP A 186 15.52 23.58 -2.81
N SER A 187 15.59 24.68 -3.56
CA SER A 187 14.54 25.18 -4.45
C SER A 187 14.49 24.33 -5.72
N GLY A 188 13.85 23.17 -5.63
CA GLY A 188 13.34 22.42 -6.77
C GLY A 188 11.85 22.71 -6.96
N ASP A 189 11.54 23.75 -7.73
CA ASP A 189 10.19 24.15 -8.16
C ASP A 189 9.59 23.06 -9.07
N SER A 190 8.75 22.21 -8.49
CA SER A 190 7.95 21.19 -9.17
C SER A 190 6.53 21.28 -8.63
N ASP A 191 5.59 21.68 -9.48
CA ASP A 191 4.17 21.91 -9.16
C ASP A 191 3.45 20.71 -8.51
N GLU A 192 4.03 19.50 -8.52
CA GLU A 192 3.51 18.32 -7.81
C GLU A 192 3.73 18.36 -6.28
N ASP A 193 4.59 19.24 -5.76
CA ASP A 193 4.95 19.26 -4.32
C ASP A 193 4.08 20.22 -3.47
N MET A 194 3.20 21.03 -4.08
CA MET A 194 2.32 21.91 -3.31
C MET A 194 1.23 21.13 -2.57
N GLU A 195 0.67 20.06 -3.15
CA GLU A 195 -0.32 19.20 -2.49
C GLU A 195 0.32 18.37 -1.37
N SER A 196 1.56 17.92 -1.56
CA SER A 196 2.33 17.17 -0.56
C SER A 196 2.75 18.06 0.61
N LYS A 197 3.17 19.32 0.36
CA LYS A 197 3.37 20.34 1.40
C LYS A 197 2.08 20.65 2.14
N ARG A 198 0.96 20.80 1.42
CA ARG A 198 -0.36 21.06 2.02
C ARG A 198 -0.77 19.92 2.94
N ALA A 199 -0.59 18.66 2.53
CA ALA A 199 -0.85 17.48 3.35
C ALA A 199 0.06 17.39 4.59
N ARG A 200 1.35 17.73 4.45
CA ARG A 200 2.31 17.74 5.58
C ARG A 200 2.04 18.86 6.58
N LEU A 201 1.61 20.03 6.11
CA LEU A 201 1.18 21.16 6.94
C LEU A 201 -0.15 20.86 7.66
N LEU A 202 -1.10 20.19 6.97
CA LEU A 202 -2.33 19.68 7.58
C LEU A 202 -2.03 18.64 8.67
N ALA A 203 -1.07 17.74 8.45
CA ALA A 203 -0.65 16.74 9.44
C ALA A 203 0.06 17.33 10.67
N LYS A 204 0.58 18.57 10.58
CA LYS A 204 1.15 19.30 11.73
C LYS A 204 0.08 19.90 12.65
N GLY A 205 -1.21 19.73 12.36
CA GLY A 205 -2.29 20.16 13.26
C GLY A 205 -2.35 21.68 13.41
N VAL A 206 -2.06 22.42 12.33
CA VAL A 206 -2.18 23.87 12.32
C VAL A 206 -3.66 24.24 12.49
N GLU A 207 -3.98 24.81 13.65
CA GLU A 207 -5.33 25.23 13.99
C GLU A 207 -5.77 26.37 13.05
N ARG A 208 -6.94 26.18 12.42
CA ARG A 208 -7.61 27.20 11.62
C ARG A 208 -8.89 27.63 12.33
N ARG A 209 -9.20 28.93 12.28
CA ARG A 209 -10.44 29.50 12.83
C ARG A 209 -11.17 30.30 11.75
N ILE A 210 -12.49 30.30 11.80
CA ILE A 210 -13.32 31.10 10.88
C ILE A 210 -13.47 32.51 11.46
N ASP A 211 -13.05 33.50 10.69
CA ASP A 211 -13.23 34.91 11.03
C ASP A 211 -14.70 35.31 10.88
N PRO A 212 -15.34 35.89 11.91
CA PRO A 212 -16.72 36.33 11.84
C PRO A 212 -16.97 37.49 10.84
N THR A 213 -15.94 38.22 10.43
CA THR A 213 -16.06 39.40 9.58
C THR A 213 -16.32 39.03 8.12
N ASP A 214 -15.63 38.00 7.62
CA ASP A 214 -15.66 37.61 6.21
C ASP A 214 -16.03 36.13 5.97
N GLY A 215 -16.05 35.30 7.04
CA GLY A 215 -16.35 33.88 6.97
C GLY A 215 -15.23 33.00 6.42
N GLN A 216 -14.00 33.52 6.27
CA GLN A 216 -12.86 32.75 5.79
C GLN A 216 -12.10 32.07 6.94
N ALA A 217 -11.43 30.96 6.63
CA ALA A 217 -10.65 30.19 7.60
C ALA A 217 -9.17 30.57 7.53
N TYR A 218 -8.68 31.19 8.60
CA TYR A 218 -7.29 31.67 8.72
C TYR A 218 -6.49 30.80 9.70
N THR A 219 -5.19 30.64 9.43
CA THR A 219 -4.21 30.17 10.42
C THR A 219 -3.81 31.32 11.35
N LEU A 220 -3.25 31.02 12.52
CA LEU A 220 -2.83 32.04 13.50
C LEU A 220 -1.85 33.05 12.88
N GLU A 221 -0.91 32.59 12.03
CA GLU A 221 0.06 33.45 11.35
C GLU A 221 -0.61 34.40 10.34
N GLU A 222 -1.55 33.89 9.54
CA GLU A 222 -2.32 34.72 8.59
C GLU A 222 -3.18 35.75 9.33
N PHE A 223 -3.77 35.36 10.47
CA PHE A 223 -4.59 36.23 11.28
C PHE A 223 -3.78 37.38 11.90
N ILE A 224 -2.57 37.11 12.39
CA ILE A 224 -1.62 38.13 12.89
C ILE A 224 -1.24 39.11 11.78
N LYS A 225 -1.11 38.64 10.54
CA LYS A 225 -0.75 39.49 9.39
C LYS A 225 -1.89 40.44 8.99
N GLU A 226 -3.13 39.97 9.03
CA GLU A 226 -4.30 40.75 8.62
C GLU A 226 -4.73 41.77 9.69
N TYR A 227 -4.81 41.35 10.95
CA TYR A 227 -5.32 42.17 12.05
C TYR A 227 -4.23 42.89 12.85
N GLY A 228 -2.96 42.57 12.60
CA GLY A 228 -1.82 43.07 13.35
C GLY A 228 -1.69 42.37 14.71
N GLY A 229 -0.46 42.04 15.11
CA GLY A 229 -0.19 41.36 16.37
C GLY A 229 1.17 40.69 16.41
N ASN A 230 1.40 39.84 17.42
CA ASN A 230 2.56 38.95 17.50
C ASN A 230 2.19 37.65 18.24
N GLU A 231 3.03 36.62 18.17
CA GLU A 231 2.77 35.32 18.81
C GLU A 231 2.53 35.41 20.33
N GLN A 232 3.06 36.46 20.98
CA GLN A 232 2.94 36.68 22.42
C GLN A 232 1.67 37.46 22.80
N SER A 233 1.06 38.16 21.85
CA SER A 233 -0.15 38.97 22.01
C SER A 233 -1.10 38.64 20.88
N ILE A 234 -1.80 37.51 21.05
CA ILE A 234 -2.80 37.02 20.12
C ILE A 234 -3.90 38.11 19.98
N PRO A 235 -4.29 38.49 18.75
CA PRO A 235 -5.35 39.47 18.53
C PRO A 235 -6.66 39.06 19.20
N THR A 236 -7.41 40.01 19.76
CA THR A 236 -8.65 39.72 20.52
C THR A 236 -9.72 39.08 19.63
N GLU A 237 -9.66 39.33 18.33
CA GLU A 237 -10.53 38.78 17.31
C GLU A 237 -10.30 37.26 17.13
N TRP A 238 -9.08 36.76 17.38
CA TRP A 238 -8.78 35.32 17.33
C TRP A 238 -9.49 34.55 18.45
N GLU A 239 -9.59 35.13 19.65
CA GLU A 239 -10.31 34.54 20.78
C GLU A 239 -11.83 34.48 20.53
N ARG A 240 -12.36 35.44 19.76
CA ARG A 240 -13.78 35.49 19.38
C ARG A 240 -14.11 34.61 18.18
N ALA A 241 -13.12 34.30 17.35
CA ALA A 241 -13.28 33.42 16.19
C ALA A 241 -13.67 32.00 16.64
N GLN A 242 -14.67 31.41 15.98
CA GLN A 242 -15.11 30.07 16.33
C GLN A 242 -14.08 29.03 15.89
N HIS A 243 -13.70 28.16 16.83
CA HIS A 243 -12.87 27.00 16.52
C HIS A 243 -13.60 26.09 15.53
N THR A 244 -13.06 25.95 14.32
CA THR A 244 -13.48 24.87 13.45
C THR A 244 -12.85 23.58 13.93
N ALA A 245 -13.57 22.85 14.79
CA ALA A 245 -13.17 21.52 15.25
C ALA A 245 -13.25 20.44 14.14
N PHE A 246 -13.00 20.79 12.89
CA PHE A 246 -12.74 19.83 11.83
C PHE A 246 -11.28 19.36 11.94
N ILE A 247 -11.00 18.59 12.98
CA ILE A 247 -9.85 17.69 12.97
C ILE A 247 -10.17 16.63 11.92
N PHE A 248 -9.68 16.81 10.70
CA PHE A 248 -9.66 15.73 9.72
C PHE A 248 -8.70 14.66 10.26
N LYS A 249 -9.25 13.66 10.96
CA LYS A 249 -8.54 12.41 11.25
C LYS A 249 -8.21 11.77 9.89
N THR A 250 -6.94 11.86 9.51
CA THR A 250 -6.33 11.08 8.43
C THR A 250 -6.27 9.61 8.78
#